data_AF-A0A447KRL5-F1
#
_entry.id   AF-A0A447KRL5-F1
#
_cell.length_a   1.000
_cell.length_b   1.000
_cell.length_c   1.000
_cell.angle_alpha   90.00
_cell.angle_beta   90.00
_cell.angle_gamma   90.00
#
_symmetry.space_group_name_H-M   'P 1'
#
loop_
_entity.id
_entity.type
_entity.pdbx_description
1 polymer ?
#
loop_
_entity_poly.entity_id
_entity_poly.type
_entity_poly.pdbx_seq_one_letter_code
_entity_poly.pdbx_strand_id
1 'polypeptide(L)' 'MQKCPYCDFNSHALKGEVPHQEYVDHLLADLDADLPMTSGRSIGTIFIGGGTPSLLSAEAMQSLLDGVRARHSGER' A
#
# COMPACT_ATOMS: atom_id res chain seq x y z
N MET A 1 0.68 16.95 8.09
CA MET A 1 1.83 16.81 7.17
C MET A 1 2.06 18.14 6.46
N GLN A 2 3.31 18.62 6.39
CA GLN A 2 3.68 19.81 5.61
C GLN A 2 4.55 19.39 4.43
N LYS A 3 4.30 19.94 3.24
CA LYS A 3 5.07 19.62 2.03
C LYS A 3 6.36 20.43 2.02
N CYS A 4 7.51 19.78 1.83
CA CYS A 4 8.78 20.47 1.66
C CYS A 4 8.80 21.25 0.34
N PRO A 5 9.43 22.45 0.27
CA PRO A 5 9.43 23.29 -0.93
C PRO A 5 10.20 22.68 -2.11
N TYR A 6 11.03 21.68 -1.85
CA TYR A 6 11.80 20.93 -2.85
C TYR A 6 11.16 19.57 -3.21
N CYS A 7 10.03 19.22 -2.62
CA CYS A 7 9.44 17.89 -2.79
C CYS A 7 8.61 17.82 -4.09
N ASP A 8 9.12 17.04 -5.04
CA ASP A 8 8.47 16.67 -6.30
C ASP A 8 7.43 15.57 -6.13
N PHE A 9 7.57 14.70 -5.12
CA PHE A 9 6.65 13.57 -4.95
C PHE A 9 5.19 14.01 -4.98
N ASN A 10 4.36 13.19 -5.62
CA ASN A 10 2.91 13.35 -5.60
C ASN A 10 2.41 13.25 -4.14
N SER A 11 2.33 14.42 -3.51
CA SER A 11 2.12 14.60 -2.09
C SER A 11 1.42 15.93 -1.89
N HIS A 12 0.47 15.93 -0.97
CA HIS A 12 -0.39 17.06 -0.69
C HIS A 12 -0.43 17.30 0.82
N ALA A 13 -0.57 18.57 1.20
CA ALA A 13 -0.85 18.90 2.59
C ALA A 13 -2.21 18.30 2.95
N LEU A 14 -2.24 17.49 4.00
CA LEU A 14 -3.43 16.77 4.39
C LEU A 14 -4.43 17.73 5.02
N LYS A 15 -5.68 17.70 4.54
CA LYS A 15 -6.82 18.44 5.12
C LYS A 15 -7.85 17.41 5.57
N GLY A 16 -7.99 17.23 6.89
CA GLY A 16 -8.90 16.22 7.46
C GLY A 16 -8.20 14.92 7.84
N GLU A 17 -8.98 13.85 8.03
CA GLU A 17 -8.48 12.50 8.33
C GLU A 17 -8.11 11.75 7.05
N VAL A 18 -7.13 10.84 7.15
CA VAL A 18 -6.78 9.95 6.04
C VAL A 18 -7.72 8.74 6.09
N PRO A 19 -8.38 8.37 4.98
CA PRO A 19 -9.19 7.15 4.93
C PRO A 19 -8.28 5.92 4.78
N HIS A 20 -7.57 5.57 5.87
CA HIS A 20 -6.51 4.56 5.84
C HIS A 20 -6.99 3.19 5.34
N GLN A 21 -8.13 2.73 5.84
CA GLN A 21 -8.66 1.40 5.50
C GLN A 21 -9.15 1.35 4.05
N GLU A 22 -9.92 2.35 3.62
CA GLU A 22 -10.39 2.45 2.23
C GLU A 22 -9.22 2.46 1.24
N TYR A 23 -8.14 3.17 1.58
CA TYR A 23 -6.92 3.16 0.77
C TYR A 23 -6.30 1.76 0.68
N VAL A 24 -6.21 1.02 1.79
CA VAL A 24 -5.70 -0.36 1.80
C VAL A 24 -6.61 -1.29 1.01
N ASP A 25 -7.92 -1.16 1.14
CA ASP A 25 -8.89 -1.99 0.42
C ASP A 25 -8.74 -1.81 -1.10
N HIS A 26 -8.53 -0.57 -1.57
CA HIS A 26 -8.23 -0.29 -2.98
C HIS A 26 -6.91 -0.90 -3.44
N LEU A 27 -5.83 -0.81 -2.65
CA LEU A 27 -4.55 -1.44 -3.00
C LEU A 27 -4.65 -2.96 -3.12
N LEU A 28 -5.44 -3.60 -2.25
CA LEU A 28 -5.66 -5.04 -2.30
C LEU A 28 -6.53 -5.45 -3.50
N ALA A 29 -7.52 -4.63 -3.87
CA ALA A 29 -8.31 -4.84 -5.08
C ALA A 29 -7.47 -4.71 -6.36
N ASP A 30 -6.57 -3.73 -6.41
CA ASP A 30 -5.61 -3.58 -7.51
C ASP A 30 -4.68 -4.81 -7.59
N LEU A 31 -4.18 -5.28 -6.45
CA LEU A 31 -3.39 -6.51 -6.40
C LEU A 31 -4.18 -7.71 -6.93
N ASP A 32 -5.44 -7.89 -6.53
CA ASP A 32 -6.29 -8.98 -7.04
C ASP A 32 -6.43 -8.96 -8.56
N ALA A 33 -6.56 -7.77 -9.15
CA ALA A 33 -6.61 -7.61 -10.61
C ALA A 33 -5.27 -7.94 -11.28
N ASP A 34 -4.15 -7.67 -10.61
CA ASP A 34 -2.80 -7.92 -11.11
C ASP A 34 -2.33 -9.38 -10.93
N LEU A 35 -2.86 -10.11 -9.94
CA LEU A 35 -2.44 -11.48 -9.60
C LEU A 35 -2.33 -12.42 -10.83
N PRO A 36 -3.30 -12.48 -11.76
CA PRO A 36 -3.22 -13.34 -12.94
C PRO A 36 -2.00 -13.05 -13.84
N MET A 37 -1.50 -11.80 -13.84
CA MET A 37 -0.34 -11.39 -14.64
C MET A 37 1.00 -11.81 -14.01
N THR A 38 0.98 -12.29 -12.76
CA THR A 38 2.22 -12.60 -12.01
C THR A 38 2.70 -14.04 -12.21
N SER A 39 1.93 -14.91 -12.87
CA SER A 39 2.26 -16.32 -13.12
C SER A 39 2.65 -17.11 -11.86
N GLY A 40 2.03 -16.79 -10.71
CA GLY A 40 2.30 -17.49 -9.46
C GLY A 40 3.68 -17.20 -8.84
N ARG A 41 4.35 -16.12 -9.25
CA ARG A 41 5.63 -15.71 -8.65
C ARG A 41 5.47 -15.35 -7.16
N SER A 42 6.45 -15.72 -6.35
CA SER A 42 6.51 -15.31 -4.95
C SER A 42 6.96 -13.86 -4.80
N ILE A 43 6.43 -13.17 -3.78
CA ILE A 43 6.89 -11.84 -3.40
C ILE A 43 8.14 -11.99 -2.53
N GLY A 44 9.27 -11.46 -3.00
CA GLY A 44 10.50 -11.38 -2.22
C GLY A 44 10.62 -10.12 -1.36
N THR A 45 10.14 -8.99 -1.88
CA THR A 45 10.30 -7.66 -1.25
C THR A 45 9.08 -6.79 -1.55
N ILE A 46 8.63 -6.01 -0.56
CA ILE A 46 7.61 -4.98 -0.71
C ILE A 46 8.28 -3.62 -0.49
N PHE A 47 8.13 -2.71 -1.46
CA PHE A 47 8.59 -1.33 -1.33
C PHE A 47 7.39 -0.41 -1.10
N ILE A 48 7.39 0.34 0.01
CA ILE A 48 6.32 1.27 0.35
C ILE A 48 6.87 2.69 0.24
N GLY A 49 6.50 3.39 -0.83
CA GLY A 49 6.99 4.73 -1.16
C GLY A 49 5.88 5.77 -1.31
N GLY A 50 6.22 6.91 -1.92
CA GLY A 50 5.32 8.04 -2.14
C GLY A 50 5.65 9.22 -1.24
N GLY A 51 4.64 10.06 -0.93
CA GLY A 51 4.84 11.26 -0.14
C GLY A 51 5.27 11.00 1.30
N THR A 52 4.45 10.29 2.07
CA THR A 52 4.71 10.04 3.50
C THR A 52 4.10 8.71 3.94
N PRO A 53 4.76 7.58 3.65
CA PRO A 53 4.27 6.24 4.01
C PRO A 53 3.91 6.11 5.50
N SER A 54 4.64 6.80 6.37
CA SER A 54 4.40 6.82 7.82
C SER A 54 3.09 7.50 8.25
N LEU A 55 2.32 8.09 7.32
CA LEU A 55 0.96 8.53 7.62
C LEU A 55 -0.01 7.36 7.72
N LEU A 56 0.23 6.24 7.04
CA LEU A 56 -0.64 5.07 7.16
C LEU A 56 -0.60 4.56 8.61
N SER A 57 -1.76 4.30 9.21
CA SER A 57 -1.82 3.78 10.57
C SER A 57 -1.15 2.41 10.66
N ALA A 58 -0.70 2.03 11.86
CA ALA A 58 -0.07 0.73 12.09
C ALA A 58 -1.04 -0.42 11.76
N GLU A 59 -2.31 -0.25 12.11
CA GLU A 59 -3.39 -1.20 11.84
C GLU A 59 -3.61 -1.37 10.34
N ALA A 60 -3.68 -0.27 9.59
CA ALA A 60 -3.86 -0.32 8.14
C ALA A 60 -2.62 -0.92 7.44
N MET A 61 -1.41 -0.62 7.92
CA MET A 61 -0.19 -1.26 7.43
C MET A 61 -0.21 -2.77 7.66
N GLN A 62 -0.65 -3.21 8.84
CA GLN A 62 -0.81 -4.62 9.17
C GLN A 62 -1.83 -5.29 8.23
N SER A 63 -3.00 -4.66 8.03
CA SER A 63 -4.04 -5.15 7.11
C SER A 63 -3.53 -5.29 5.68
N LEU A 64 -2.73 -4.34 5.19
CA LEU A 64 -2.11 -4.41 3.87
C LEU A 64 -1.17 -5.62 3.77
N LEU A 65 -0.25 -5.78 4.72
CA LEU A 65 0.74 -6.88 4.70
C LEU A 65 0.09 -8.25 4.83
N ASP A 66 -0.92 -8.39 5.68
CA ASP A 66 -1.68 -9.64 5.83
C ASP A 66 -2.51 -9.94 4.57
N GLY A 67 -3.14 -8.91 3.98
CA GLY A 67 -3.88 -9.03 2.73
C GLY A 67 -3.02 -9.46 1.54
N VAL A 68 -1.81 -8.91 1.42
CA VAL A 68 -0.81 -9.32 0.42
C VAL A 68 -0.37 -10.77 0.66
N ARG A 69 -0.06 -11.13 1.91
CA ARG A 69 0.34 -12.50 2.27
C ARG A 69 -0.74 -13.51 1.91
N ALA A 70 -2.00 -13.24 2.24
CA ALA A 70 -3.11 -14.16 1.97
C ALA A 70 -3.27 -14.49 0.48
N ARG A 71 -2.99 -13.51 -0.40
CA ARG A 71 -3.10 -13.64 -1.87
C ARG A 71 -1.91 -14.35 -2.51
N HIS A 72 -0.72 -14.18 -1.95
CA HIS A 72 0.51 -14.78 -2.47
C HIS A 72 0.95 -16.06 -1.75
N SER A 73 0.18 -16.55 -0.77
CA SER A 73 0.48 -17.81 -0.08
C SER A 73 0.03 -19.05 -0.87
N GLY A 74 -0.04 -18.97 -2.20
CA GLY A 74 -0.21 -20.12 -3.07
C GLY A 74 0.97 -21.08 -2.92
N GLU A 75 0.75 -22.14 -2.15
CA GLU A 75 1.42 -23.45 -2.16
C GLU A 75 2.95 -23.43 -2.19
N ARG A 76 3.52 -23.66 -1.00
CA ARG A 76 4.77 -24.42 -0.90
C ARG A 76 4.43 -25.91 -0.97
#